data_AF-A0A7J3P611-F1
#
_entry.id   AF-A0A7J3P611-F1
#
_cell.length_a   1.000
_cell.length_b   1.000
_cell.length_c   1.000
_cell.angle_alpha   90.00
_cell.angle_beta   90.00
_cell.angle_gamma   90.00
#
_symmetry.space_group_name_H-M   'P 1'
#
loop_
_entity.id
_entity.type
_entity.pdbx_description
1 polymer ?
#
loop_
_entity_poly.entity_id
_entity_poly.type
_entity_poly.pdbx_seq_one_letter_code
_entity_poly.pdbx_strand_id
1 'polypeptide(L)' 'MVIPLAEAESLTFKCYYHPDRFAPRRCGLCGRLICVSCTVLHTSGPVCALCYMRKVLLEEARLRIRLSAIEAGAR' A
#
# COMPACT_ATOMS: atom_id res chain seq x y z
N MET A 1 -29.57 -1.34 22.95
CA MET A 1 -29.52 -0.36 21.85
C MET A 1 -29.45 -1.14 20.55
N VAL A 2 -30.51 -1.09 19.75
CA VAL A 2 -30.57 -1.77 18.45
C VAL A 2 -30.16 -0.74 17.41
N ILE A 3 -29.00 -0.92 16.78
CA ILE A 3 -28.54 -0.04 15.72
C ILE A 3 -29.33 -0.41 14.45
N PRO A 4 -30.06 0.51 13.82
CA PRO A 4 -30.79 0.21 12.59
C PRO A 4 -29.79 -0.13 11.48
N LEU A 5 -29.97 -1.29 10.84
CA LEU A 5 -29.14 -1.79 9.73
C LEU A 5 -29.18 -0.92 8.45
N ALA A 6 -29.95 0.17 8.45
CA ALA A 6 -30.24 0.98 7.27
C ALA A 6 -29.25 2.15 7.03
N GLU A 7 -28.40 2.50 7.99
CA GLU A 7 -27.43 3.63 7.85
C GLU A 7 -25.96 3.17 7.74
N ALA A 8 -25.72 1.89 7.47
CA ALA A 8 -24.39 1.38 7.11
C ALA A 8 -24.13 1.41 5.59
N GLU A 9 -25.06 1.97 4.81
CA GLU A 9 -24.86 2.22 3.39
C GLU A 9 -23.88 3.39 3.21
N SER A 10 -22.69 3.08 2.67
CA SER A 10 -21.67 4.00 2.14
C SER A 10 -20.40 4.27 2.96
N LEU A 11 -19.99 3.35 3.83
CA LEU A 11 -18.54 3.06 3.91
C LEU A 11 -18.17 2.33 2.62
N THR A 12 -18.11 3.05 1.49
CA THR A 12 -17.78 2.46 0.19
C THR A 12 -16.34 1.98 0.23
N PHE A 13 -16.16 0.73 0.63
CA PHE A 13 -14.95 -0.07 0.45
C PHE A 13 -14.76 -0.34 -1.05
N LYS A 14 -14.66 0.72 -1.85
CA LYS A 14 -14.39 0.66 -3.28
C LYS A 14 -12.93 0.97 -3.52
N CYS A 15 -12.30 0.21 -4.41
CA CYS A 15 -10.92 0.49 -4.74
C CYS A 15 -10.85 1.81 -5.49
N TYR A 16 -9.93 2.67 -5.06
CA TYR A 16 -9.66 3.94 -5.73
C TYR A 16 -9.37 3.78 -7.23
N TYR A 17 -8.72 2.68 -7.63
CA TYR A 17 -8.37 2.40 -9.02
C TYR A 17 -9.39 1.53 -9.76
N HIS A 18 -10.22 0.78 -9.02
CA HIS A 18 -11.22 -0.14 -9.57
C HIS A 18 -12.54 0.07 -8.81
N PRO A 19 -13.38 1.03 -9.23
CA PRO A 19 -14.61 1.40 -8.50
C PRO A 19 -15.63 0.26 -8.35
N ASP A 20 -15.51 -0.76 -9.21
CA ASP A 20 -16.26 -2.01 -9.24
C ASP A 20 -15.78 -3.05 -8.22
N ARG A 21 -14.59 -2.86 -7.62
CA ARG A 21 -13.98 -3.85 -6.73
C ARG A 21 -14.03 -3.44 -5.27
N PHE A 22 -14.29 -4.44 -4.42
CA PHE A 22 -14.18 -4.30 -2.98
C PHE A 22 -12.73 -4.01 -2.55
N ALA A 23 -12.57 -3.06 -1.62
CA ALA A 23 -11.30 -2.57 -1.12
C ALA A 23 -11.14 -2.84 0.39
N PRO A 24 -10.61 -4.01 0.76
CA PRO A 24 -10.46 -4.40 2.17
C PRO A 24 -9.30 -3.67 2.87
N ARG A 25 -8.44 -2.95 2.15
CA ARG A 25 -7.17 -2.43 2.68
C ARG A 25 -7.03 -0.94 2.40
N ARG A 26 -6.36 -0.24 3.32
CA ARG A 26 -5.97 1.17 3.17
C ARG A 26 -4.47 1.26 2.95
N CYS A 27 -4.04 2.00 1.92
CA CYS A 27 -2.62 2.24 1.66
C CYS A 27 -1.99 3.04 2.82
N GLY A 28 -0.93 2.52 3.43
CA GLY A 28 -0.23 3.19 4.53
C GLY A 28 0.51 4.48 4.13
N LEU A 29 0.74 4.71 2.83
CA LEU A 29 1.44 5.90 2.34
C LEU A 29 0.50 7.03 1.87
N CYS A 30 -0.59 6.70 1.20
CA CYS A 30 -1.50 7.71 0.63
C CYS A 30 -2.92 7.66 1.20
N GLY A 31 -3.22 6.74 2.12
CA GLY A 31 -4.51 6.63 2.78
C GLY A 31 -5.67 6.15 1.92
N ARG A 32 -5.45 5.84 0.63
CA ARG A 32 -6.50 5.38 -0.30
C ARG A 32 -6.92 3.94 -0.01
N LEU A 33 -8.21 3.64 -0.16
CA LEU A 33 -8.73 2.28 -0.12
C LEU A 33 -8.38 1.55 -1.43
N ILE A 34 -7.84 0.33 -1.30
CA ILE A 34 -7.35 -0.48 -2.42
C ILE A 34 -7.86 -1.91 -2.32
N CYS A 35 -8.19 -2.48 -3.48
CA CYS A 35 -8.50 -3.90 -3.60
C CYS A 35 -7.24 -4.75 -3.38
N VAL A 36 -7.45 -6.05 -3.19
CA VAL A 36 -6.37 -7.02 -2.98
C VAL A 36 -5.36 -6.97 -4.14
N SER A 37 -5.82 -6.85 -5.40
CA SER A 37 -4.93 -6.79 -6.56
C SER A 37 -4.10 -5.49 -6.65
N CYS A 38 -4.57 -4.40 -6.03
CA CYS A 38 -3.80 -3.15 -5.98
C CYS A 38 -2.88 -3.07 -4.75
N THR A 39 -2.95 -4.06 -3.87
CA THR A 39 -2.17 -4.11 -2.64
C THR A 39 -0.83 -4.78 -2.91
N VAL A 40 0.24 -4.07 -2.59
CA VAL A 40 1.58 -4.62 -2.42
C VAL A 40 1.82 -4.79 -0.92
N LEU A 41 2.20 -5.99 -0.51
CA LEU A 41 2.61 -6.26 0.88
C LEU A 41 4.04 -5.76 1.05
N HIS A 42 4.19 -4.68 1.81
CA HIS A 42 5.48 -4.15 2.23
C HIS A 42 5.68 -4.39 3.72
N THR A 43 6.92 -4.32 4.20
CA THR A 43 7.27 -4.55 5.62
C THR A 43 6.51 -3.63 6.58
N SER A 44 6.21 -2.40 6.14
CA SER A 44 5.42 -1.42 6.90
C SER A 44 3.90 -1.56 6.75
N GLY A 45 3.42 -2.58 6.04
CA GLY A 45 2.00 -2.86 5.85
C GLY A 45 1.53 -2.74 4.39
N PRO A 46 0.20 -2.68 4.15
CA PRO A 46 -0.35 -2.64 2.81
C PRO A 46 -0.07 -1.29 2.13
N VAL A 47 0.52 -1.34 0.94
CA VAL A 47 0.84 -0.16 0.12
C VAL A 47 0.21 -0.33 -1.26
N CYS A 48 -0.28 0.75 -1.88
CA CYS A 48 -0.74 0.65 -3.27
C CYS A 48 0.43 0.53 -4.25
N ALA A 49 0.26 -0.19 -5.35
CA ALA A 49 1.31 -0.40 -6.36
C ALA A 49 1.99 0.91 -6.82
N LEU A 50 1.20 1.97 -7.00
CA LEU A 50 1.70 3.30 -7.38
C LEU A 50 2.64 3.91 -6.33
N CYS A 51 2.27 3.85 -5.05
CA CYS A 51 3.13 4.33 -3.96
C CYS A 51 4.35 3.43 -3.78
N TYR A 52 4.20 2.11 -3.94
CA TYR A 52 5.31 1.18 -3.89
C TYR A 52 6.38 1.53 -4.95
N MET A 53 5.97 1.68 -6.22
CA MET A 53 6.89 2.06 -7.30
C MET A 53 7.54 3.45 -7.09
N ARG A 54 6.78 4.45 -6.65
CA ARG A 54 7.27 5.83 -6.54
C ARG A 54 8.11 6.13 -5.30
N LYS A 55 7.91 5.40 -4.20
CA LYS A 55 8.49 5.76 -2.89
C LYS A 55 9.26 4.63 -2.25
N VAL A 56 8.83 3.38 -2.43
CA VAL A 56 9.44 2.24 -1.74
C VAL A 56 10.56 1.66 -2.58
N LEU A 57 10.28 1.32 -3.83
CA LEU A 57 11.24 0.66 -4.72
C LEU A 57 12.53 1.48 -4.91
N LEU A 58 12.41 2.81 -5.01
CA LEU A 58 13.54 3.71 -5.13
C LEU A 58 14.42 3.73 -3.87
N GLU A 59 13.80 3.73 -2.69
CA GLU A 59 14.54 3.71 -1.42
C GLU A 59 15.21 2.35 -1.18
N GLU A 60 14.52 1.25 -1.50
CA GLU A 60 15.08 -0.11 -1.45
C GLU A 60 16.29 -0.24 -2.40
N ALA A 61 16.19 0.29 -3.62
CA ALA A 61 17.29 0.29 -4.57
C ALA A 61 18.50 1.10 -4.06
N ARG A 62 18.25 2.30 -3.52
CA ARG A 62 19.30 3.14 -2.92
C ARG A 62 19.99 2.45 -1.75
N LEU A 63 19.23 1.82 -0.88
CA LEU A 63 19.77 1.08 0.26
C LEU A 63 20.66 -0.07 -0.22
N ARG A 64 20.20 -0.84 -1.21
CA ARG A 64 20.98 -1.94 -1.78
C ARG A 64 22.30 -1.45 -2.40
N ILE A 65 22.27 -0.37 -3.18
CA ILE A 65 23.48 0.21 -3.77
C ILE A 65 24.46 0.66 -2.68
N ARG A 66 23.98 1.31 -1.62
CA ARG A 66 24.81 1.74 -0.49
C ARG A 66 25.46 0.55 0.22
N LEU A 67 24.69 -0.50 0.52
CA LEU A 67 25.21 -1.70 1.16
C LEU A 67 26.29 -2.36 0.30
N SER A 68 26.06 -2.51 -1.00
CA SER A 68 27.05 -3.07 -1.92
C SER A 68 28.33 -2.23 -2.03
N ALA A 69 28.23 -0.90 -1.94
CA ALA A 69 29.41 -0.02 -1.93
C ALA A 69 30.23 -0.20 -0.64
N ILE A 70 29.58 -0.38 0.51
CA ILE A 70 30.26 -0.66 1.79
C ILE A 70 30.98 -2.01 1.72
N GLU A 71 30.32 -3.05 1.21
CA GLU A 71 30.91 -4.39 1.04
C GLU A 71 32.12 -4.38 0.08
N ALA A 72 32.09 -3.56 -0.96
CA ALA A 72 33.18 -3.44 -1.92
C ALA A 72 34.40 -2.66 -1.37
N GLY A 73 34.18 -1.66 -0.52
CA GLY A 73 35.26 -0.87 0.11
C GLY A 73 35.84 -1.49 1.39
N ALA A 74 35.21 -2.53 1.93
CA ALA A 74 35.70 -3.30 3.08
C ALA A 74 36.65 -4.45 2.69
N ARG A 75 37.00 -4.57 1.41
CA ARG A 75 38.00 -5.51 0.86
C ARG A 75 39.26 -4.76 0.43
#